data_AF-W0ESA8-F1
#
_entry.id   AF-W0ESA8-F1
#
_cell.length_a   1.000
_cell.length_b   1.000
_cell.length_c   1.000
_cell.angle_alpha   90.00
_cell.angle_beta   90.00
_cell.angle_gamma   90.00
#
_symmetry.space_group_name_H-M   'P 1'
#
loop_
_entity.id
_entity.type
_entity.pdbx_description
1 polymer ?
#
loop_
_entity_poly.entity_id
_entity_poly.type
_entity_poly.pdbx_seq_one_letter_code
_entity_poly.pdbx_strand_id
1 'polypeptide(L)'
;MKDKLFAFFEPLWQFIDNGSFYREPFRWLYVAIAVLNLLFPLVAIFGAIGSGVFEYIPGKVIFALILIFILMIALGIMSFVLWINRQKKLKELLCEDNEFVAIPMVSHFIQTVGEWLGFYIGLFGCVASLLFLLFGGSEMMNQLGGASLLPWGTGVVMIIMYPIIGFLIVVSGRLLAELYRAMASIANSAKRISNRVADAAPAESEAPAEASPAGEE
;
A
#
# COMPACT_ATOMS: atom_id res chain seq x y z
N MET A 1 -30.04 24.37 -18.25
CA MET A 1 -29.84 22.92 -17.99
C MET A 1 -28.39 22.58 -17.68
N LYS A 2 -27.39 23.25 -18.29
CA LYS A 2 -25.97 23.16 -17.89
C LYS A 2 -25.77 23.45 -16.39
N ASP A 3 -26.43 24.46 -15.85
CA ASP A 3 -26.20 24.91 -14.47
C ASP A 3 -26.62 23.90 -13.39
N LYS A 4 -27.64 23.07 -13.66
CA LYS A 4 -28.07 22.01 -12.73
C LYS A 4 -27.15 20.79 -12.76
N LEU A 5 -26.51 20.50 -13.90
CA LEU A 5 -25.50 19.46 -14.00
C LEU A 5 -24.21 19.89 -13.30
N PHE A 6 -23.75 21.13 -13.48
CA PHE A 6 -22.58 21.64 -12.75
C PHE A 6 -22.82 21.75 -11.24
N ALA A 7 -24.00 22.20 -10.81
CA ALA A 7 -24.39 22.23 -9.40
C ALA A 7 -24.52 20.83 -8.76
N PHE A 8 -24.80 19.78 -9.56
CA PHE A 8 -24.78 18.40 -9.07
C PHE A 8 -23.37 17.90 -8.74
N PHE A 9 -22.35 18.39 -9.49
CA PHE A 9 -20.96 18.02 -9.26
C PHE A 9 -20.22 18.98 -8.30
N GLU A 10 -20.78 20.14 -7.95
CA GLU A 10 -20.20 21.09 -6.98
C GLU A 10 -19.79 20.45 -5.64
N PRO A 11 -20.60 19.57 -5.01
CA PRO A 11 -20.17 18.87 -3.80
C PRO A 11 -18.95 17.96 -4.04
N LEU A 12 -18.85 17.39 -5.24
CA LEU A 12 -17.76 16.50 -5.66
C LEU A 12 -16.48 17.29 -5.91
N TRP A 13 -16.59 18.47 -6.54
CA TRP A 13 -15.48 19.41 -6.72
C TRP A 13 -14.99 19.97 -5.39
N GLN A 14 -15.90 20.40 -4.51
CA GLN A 14 -15.55 20.85 -3.15
C GLN A 14 -14.91 19.73 -2.31
N PHE A 15 -15.28 18.47 -2.52
CA PHE A 15 -14.67 17.32 -1.85
C PHE A 15 -13.25 17.03 -2.37
N ILE A 16 -12.97 17.30 -3.65
CA ILE A 16 -11.63 17.24 -4.26
C ILE A 16 -10.77 18.41 -3.77
N ASP A 17 -11.31 19.62 -3.79
CA ASP A 17 -10.58 20.86 -3.45
C ASP A 17 -10.24 20.96 -1.96
N ASN A 18 -11.09 20.42 -1.06
CA ASN A 18 -10.81 20.37 0.39
C ASN A 18 -9.78 19.29 0.80
N GLY A 19 -9.24 18.52 -0.14
CA GLY A 19 -8.28 17.44 0.13
C GLY A 19 -8.86 16.22 0.86
N SER A 20 -10.15 16.24 1.24
CA SER A 20 -10.87 15.10 1.84
C SER A 20 -11.00 13.92 0.87
N PHE A 21 -11.01 14.18 -0.45
CA PHE A 21 -11.00 13.16 -1.50
C PHE A 21 -9.84 12.18 -1.42
N TYR A 22 -8.69 12.57 -0.88
CA TYR A 22 -7.57 11.63 -0.76
C TYR A 22 -7.50 10.96 0.61
N ARG A 23 -8.04 11.60 1.66
CA ARG A 23 -7.91 11.13 3.05
C ARG A 23 -8.88 10.00 3.37
N GLU A 24 -10.15 10.18 3.04
CA GLU A 24 -11.17 9.21 3.40
C GLU A 24 -11.12 7.94 2.55
N PRO A 25 -10.95 8.00 1.22
CA PRO A 25 -10.86 6.79 0.40
C PRO A 25 -9.65 5.93 0.74
N PHE A 26 -8.47 6.51 1.01
CA PHE A 26 -7.32 5.74 1.47
C PHE A 26 -7.57 5.09 2.83
N ARG A 27 -8.25 5.79 3.76
CA ARG A 27 -8.65 5.18 5.04
C ARG A 27 -9.53 3.96 4.82
N TRP A 28 -10.58 4.11 4.01
CA TRP A 28 -11.49 3.01 3.68
C TRP A 28 -10.78 1.87 2.94
N LEU A 29 -9.83 2.19 2.06
CA LEU A 29 -9.00 1.21 1.35
C LEU A 29 -8.20 0.35 2.34
N TYR A 30 -7.53 0.95 3.31
CA TYR A 30 -6.78 0.21 4.32
C TYR A 30 -7.69 -0.71 5.16
N VAL A 31 -8.86 -0.21 5.56
CA VAL A 31 -9.84 -1.01 6.31
C VAL A 31 -10.36 -2.16 5.45
N ALA A 32 -10.69 -1.92 4.18
CA ALA A 32 -11.17 -2.93 3.25
C ALA A 32 -10.12 -4.04 3.05
N ILE A 33 -8.85 -3.67 2.82
CA ILE A 33 -7.76 -4.65 2.69
C ILE A 33 -7.58 -5.43 3.99
N ALA A 34 -7.65 -4.78 5.15
CA ALA A 34 -7.54 -5.46 6.44
C ALA A 34 -8.64 -6.53 6.61
N VAL A 35 -9.91 -6.16 6.38
CA VAL A 35 -11.04 -7.08 6.49
C VAL A 35 -10.94 -8.21 5.47
N LEU A 36 -10.56 -7.91 4.22
CA LEU A 36 -10.38 -8.91 3.18
C LEU A 36 -9.32 -9.95 3.56
N ASN A 37 -8.23 -9.52 4.20
CA ASN A 37 -7.18 -10.41 4.70
C ASN A 37 -7.67 -11.37 5.79
N LEU A 38 -8.68 -10.99 6.57
CA LEU A 38 -9.28 -11.85 7.59
C LEU A 38 -10.30 -12.83 6.98
N LEU A 39 -11.04 -12.39 5.96
CA LEU A 39 -12.03 -13.21 5.26
C LEU A 39 -11.38 -14.26 4.35
N PHE A 40 -10.26 -13.92 3.71
CA PHE A 40 -9.60 -14.80 2.74
C PHE A 40 -9.27 -16.20 3.28
N PRO A 41 -8.65 -16.37 4.47
CA PRO A 41 -8.44 -17.69 5.06
C PRO A 41 -9.74 -18.46 5.29
N LEU A 42 -10.80 -17.79 5.74
CA LEU A 42 -12.08 -18.46 5.99
C LEU A 42 -12.70 -18.97 4.70
N VAL A 43 -12.72 -18.14 3.65
CA VAL A 43 -13.23 -18.53 2.32
C VAL A 43 -12.43 -19.70 1.76
N ALA A 44 -11.10 -19.69 1.89
CA ALA A 44 -10.26 -20.79 1.44
C ALA A 44 -10.56 -22.10 2.19
N ILE A 45 -10.74 -22.03 3.51
CA ILE A 45 -11.07 -23.20 4.35
C ILE A 45 -12.45 -23.75 3.99
N PHE A 46 -13.47 -22.90 3.94
CA PHE A 46 -14.83 -23.33 3.56
C PHE A 46 -14.87 -23.91 2.15
N GLY A 47 -14.13 -23.31 1.21
CA GLY A 47 -13.98 -23.82 -0.14
C GLY A 47 -13.36 -25.22 -0.17
N ALA A 48 -12.29 -25.45 0.59
CA ALA A 48 -11.63 -26.74 0.66
C ALA A 48 -12.47 -27.83 1.35
N ILE A 49 -13.24 -27.47 2.39
CA ILE A 49 -14.16 -28.41 3.04
C ILE A 49 -15.32 -28.76 2.10
N GLY A 50 -15.93 -27.76 1.47
CA GLY A 50 -17.06 -27.95 0.56
C GLY A 50 -16.71 -28.69 -0.73
N SER A 51 -15.45 -28.68 -1.14
CA SER A 51 -14.98 -29.41 -2.33
C SER A 51 -14.69 -30.89 -2.09
N GLY A 52 -14.86 -31.40 -0.87
CA GLY A 52 -14.59 -32.81 -0.54
C GLY A 52 -13.10 -33.18 -0.61
N VAL A 53 -12.18 -32.20 -0.55
CA VAL A 53 -10.72 -32.43 -0.63
C VAL A 53 -10.23 -33.41 0.43
N PHE A 54 -10.92 -33.50 1.57
CA PHE A 54 -10.53 -34.38 2.68
C PHE A 54 -10.93 -35.86 2.54
N GLU A 55 -11.81 -36.21 1.60
CA GLU A 55 -12.39 -37.56 1.53
C GLU A 55 -11.42 -38.63 1.00
N TYR A 56 -10.45 -38.25 0.16
CA TYR A 56 -9.61 -39.20 -0.59
C TYR A 56 -8.10 -39.00 -0.36
N ILE A 57 -7.69 -38.36 0.74
CA ILE A 57 -6.27 -38.12 1.04
C ILE A 57 -5.69 -38.91 2.20
N PRO A 58 -4.37 -39.21 2.14
CA PRO A 58 -3.64 -39.74 3.28
C PRO A 58 -3.72 -38.80 4.50
N GLY A 59 -3.83 -39.36 5.71
CA GLY A 59 -3.90 -38.57 6.94
C GLY A 59 -2.73 -37.59 7.17
N LYS A 60 -1.53 -37.92 6.68
CA LYS A 60 -0.36 -37.00 6.70
C LYS A 60 -0.61 -35.71 5.91
N VAL A 61 -1.34 -35.80 4.79
CA VAL A 61 -1.69 -34.65 3.94
C VAL A 61 -2.78 -33.81 4.61
N ILE A 62 -3.77 -34.46 5.23
CA ILE A 62 -4.80 -33.78 6.03
C ILE A 62 -4.14 -32.96 7.15
N PHE A 63 -3.20 -33.56 7.87
CA PHE A 63 -2.45 -32.88 8.92
C PHE A 63 -1.69 -31.65 8.39
N ALA A 64 -1.01 -31.78 7.25
CA ALA A 64 -0.30 -30.66 6.63
C ALA A 64 -1.23 -29.53 6.18
N LEU A 65 -2.39 -29.85 5.60
CA LEU A 65 -3.41 -28.87 5.19
C LEU A 65 -3.96 -28.10 6.40
N ILE A 66 -4.21 -28.78 7.51
CA ILE A 66 -4.63 -28.14 8.77
C ILE A 66 -3.57 -27.14 9.24
N LEU A 67 -2.29 -27.52 9.21
CA LEU A 67 -1.20 -26.61 9.57
C LEU A 67 -1.11 -25.41 8.62
N ILE A 68 -1.31 -25.60 7.31
CA ILE A 68 -1.39 -24.51 6.33
C ILE A 68 -2.55 -23.57 6.64
N PHE A 69 -3.73 -24.10 7.00
CA PHE A 69 -4.87 -23.27 7.36
C PHE A 69 -4.64 -22.48 8.65
N ILE A 70 -4.02 -23.09 9.66
CA ILE A 70 -3.62 -22.38 10.88
C ILE A 70 -2.65 -21.24 10.54
N LEU A 71 -1.66 -21.51 9.68
CA LEU A 71 -0.72 -20.51 9.20
C LEU A 71 -1.43 -19.37 8.43
N MET A 72 -2.38 -19.70 7.55
CA MET A 72 -3.16 -18.70 6.81
C MET A 72 -3.98 -17.82 7.75
N ILE A 73 -4.62 -18.39 8.77
CA ILE A 73 -5.36 -17.62 9.77
C ILE A 73 -4.41 -16.70 10.55
N ALA A 74 -3.27 -17.22 11.01
CA ALA A 74 -2.27 -16.43 11.72
C ALA A 74 -1.75 -15.26 10.87
N LEU A 75 -1.45 -15.51 9.59
CA LEU A 75 -1.04 -14.47 8.65
C LEU A 75 -2.16 -13.49 8.30
N GLY A 76 -3.41 -13.95 8.22
CA GLY A 76 -4.58 -13.10 8.03
C GLY A 76 -4.79 -12.14 9.21
N ILE A 77 -4.64 -12.63 10.44
CA ILE A 77 -4.68 -11.81 11.66
C ILE A 77 -3.50 -10.83 11.70
N MET A 78 -2.28 -11.30 11.44
CA MET A 78 -1.09 -10.45 11.38
C MET A 78 -1.26 -9.33 10.34
N SER A 79 -1.77 -9.68 9.16
CA SER A 79 -2.07 -8.73 8.08
C SER A 79 -3.12 -7.71 8.54
N PHE A 80 -4.24 -8.17 9.13
CA PHE A 80 -5.27 -7.29 9.66
C PHE A 80 -4.67 -6.28 10.67
N VAL A 81 -3.87 -6.75 11.62
CA VAL A 81 -3.21 -5.89 12.62
C VAL A 81 -2.28 -4.88 11.95
N LEU A 82 -1.47 -5.31 10.97
CA LEU A 82 -0.57 -4.45 10.21
C LEU A 82 -1.35 -3.33 9.51
N TRP A 83 -2.40 -3.67 8.75
CA TRP A 83 -3.18 -2.71 7.98
C TRP A 83 -3.94 -1.72 8.88
N ILE A 84 -4.57 -2.19 9.98
CA ILE A 84 -5.25 -1.30 10.93
C ILE A 84 -4.26 -0.38 11.67
N ASN A 85 -3.11 -0.89 12.09
CA ASN A 85 -2.10 -0.08 12.75
C ASN A 85 -1.55 1.02 11.82
N ARG A 86 -1.32 0.69 10.55
CA ARG A 86 -0.86 1.64 9.52
C ARG A 86 -1.95 2.65 9.16
N GLN A 87 -3.22 2.25 9.16
CA GLN A 87 -4.35 3.16 9.00
C GLN A 87 -4.43 4.20 10.12
N LYS A 88 -4.20 3.81 11.38
CA LYS A 88 -4.18 4.75 12.51
C LYS A 88 -3.09 5.81 12.34
N LYS A 89 -1.91 5.42 11.87
CA LYS A 89 -0.79 6.36 11.58
C LYS A 89 -1.10 7.33 10.44
N LEU A 90 -1.93 6.94 9.47
CA LEU A 90 -2.41 7.90 8.46
C LEU A 90 -3.20 9.04 9.09
N LYS A 91 -3.95 8.79 10.17
CA LYS A 91 -4.73 9.83 10.87
C LYS A 91 -3.81 10.91 11.48
N GLU A 92 -2.64 10.52 11.95
CA GLU A 92 -1.63 11.44 12.53
C GLU A 92 -0.92 12.26 11.44
N LEU A 93 -0.53 11.63 10.34
CA LEU A 93 0.16 12.29 9.22
C LEU A 93 -0.71 13.27 8.42
N LEU A 94 -2.03 13.21 8.60
CA LEU A 94 -3.01 14.01 7.87
C LEU A 94 -3.50 15.26 8.63
N CYS A 95 -3.01 15.47 9.86
CA CYS A 95 -3.32 16.65 10.66
C CYS A 95 -2.38 17.84 10.43
N GLU A 96 -1.24 17.67 9.76
CA GLU A 96 -0.29 18.76 9.54
C GLU A 96 -0.54 19.49 8.22
N ASP A 97 -0.46 20.82 8.31
CA ASP A 97 -0.65 21.87 7.31
C ASP A 97 0.35 21.80 6.14
N ASN A 98 0.40 20.65 5.45
CA ASN A 98 1.30 20.39 4.34
C ASN A 98 0.57 20.45 2.99
N GLU A 99 1.08 21.31 2.11
CA GLU A 99 0.55 21.60 0.78
C GLU A 99 0.52 20.37 -0.17
N PHE A 100 1.33 19.34 0.09
CA PHE A 100 1.38 18.10 -0.71
C PHE A 100 1.00 16.88 0.13
N VAL A 101 -0.30 16.60 0.21
CA VAL A 101 -0.86 15.50 1.03
C VAL A 101 -0.79 14.14 0.30
N ALA A 102 -0.92 14.11 -1.02
CA ALA A 102 -1.03 12.87 -1.80
C ALA A 102 0.26 12.03 -1.85
N ILE A 103 1.43 12.66 -2.04
CA ILE A 103 2.72 11.97 -2.16
C ILE A 103 3.11 11.19 -0.88
N PRO A 104 3.05 11.77 0.33
CA PRO A 104 3.38 11.02 1.55
C PRO A 104 2.38 9.88 1.81
N MET A 105 1.11 10.04 1.46
CA MET A 105 0.11 8.96 1.55
C MET A 105 0.44 7.78 0.62
N VAL A 106 0.70 8.06 -0.66
CA VAL A 106 1.05 7.00 -1.63
C VAL A 106 2.34 6.30 -1.24
N SER A 107 3.34 7.05 -0.77
CA SER A 107 4.59 6.47 -0.24
C SER A 107 4.33 5.52 0.93
N HIS A 108 3.53 5.93 1.92
CA HIS A 108 3.19 5.09 3.06
C HIS A 108 2.39 3.84 2.64
N PHE A 109 1.52 3.98 1.64
CA PHE A 109 0.80 2.85 1.05
C PHE A 109 1.74 1.86 0.36
N ILE A 110 2.63 2.32 -0.52
CA ILE A 110 3.61 1.47 -1.21
C ILE A 110 4.48 0.72 -0.20
N GLN A 111 4.95 1.41 0.85
CA GLN A 111 5.68 0.77 1.94
C GLN A 111 4.85 -0.31 2.62
N THR A 112 3.58 -0.02 2.94
CA THR A 112 2.69 -0.97 3.62
C THR A 112 2.44 -2.20 2.73
N VAL A 113 2.20 -2.01 1.43
CA VAL A 113 2.01 -3.08 0.46
C VAL A 113 3.26 -3.94 0.36
N GLY A 114 4.45 -3.34 0.27
CA GLY A 114 5.72 -4.06 0.20
C GLY A 114 6.01 -4.87 1.47
N GLU A 115 5.82 -4.27 2.64
CA GLU A 115 5.96 -4.97 3.93
C GLU A 115 4.97 -6.14 4.03
N TRP A 116 3.68 -5.90 3.74
CA TRP A 116 2.65 -6.93 3.79
C TRP A 116 2.90 -8.07 2.80
N LEU A 117 3.12 -7.78 1.51
CA LEU A 117 3.38 -8.80 0.49
C LEU A 117 4.67 -9.56 0.77
N GLY A 118 5.73 -8.87 1.16
CA GLY A 118 7.03 -9.49 1.44
C GLY A 118 6.96 -10.45 2.62
N PHE A 119 6.29 -10.07 3.71
CA PHE A 119 6.05 -10.98 4.84
C PHE A 119 5.12 -12.13 4.46
N TYR A 120 4.04 -11.84 3.74
CA TYR A 120 3.09 -12.88 3.34
C TYR A 120 3.77 -13.91 2.45
N ILE A 121 4.39 -13.50 1.34
CA ILE A 121 5.07 -14.40 0.40
C ILE A 121 6.26 -15.11 1.06
N GLY A 122 7.08 -14.38 1.82
CA GLY A 122 8.29 -14.93 2.43
C GLY A 122 8.00 -15.97 3.50
N LEU A 123 7.14 -15.64 4.46
CA LEU A 123 6.82 -16.54 5.57
C LEU A 123 5.86 -17.65 5.15
N PHE A 124 4.77 -17.31 4.45
CA PHE A 124 3.82 -18.32 3.97
C PHE A 124 4.52 -19.29 3.02
N GLY A 125 5.26 -18.77 2.05
CA GLY A 125 5.96 -19.57 1.05
C GLY A 125 6.99 -20.51 1.64
N CYS A 126 7.78 -20.03 2.61
CA CYS A 126 8.76 -20.85 3.30
C CYS A 126 8.10 -22.00 4.08
N VAL A 127 7.16 -21.67 4.97
CA VAL A 127 6.54 -22.67 5.85
C VAL A 127 5.68 -23.64 5.05
N ALA A 128 4.89 -23.16 4.08
CA ALA A 128 4.13 -24.04 3.21
C ALA A 128 5.07 -24.95 2.41
N SER A 129 6.16 -24.45 1.82
CA SER A 129 7.13 -25.30 1.11
C SER A 129 7.75 -26.37 2.01
N LEU A 130 8.03 -26.04 3.27
CA LEU A 130 8.51 -27.01 4.26
C LEU A 130 7.44 -28.08 4.57
N LEU A 131 6.18 -27.69 4.78
CA LEU A 131 5.08 -28.63 5.02
C LEU A 131 4.83 -29.53 3.81
N PHE A 132 4.89 -29.00 2.60
CA PHE A 132 4.80 -29.77 1.36
C PHE A 132 5.95 -30.78 1.24
N LEU A 133 7.17 -30.38 1.59
CA LEU A 133 8.33 -31.27 1.58
C LEU A 133 8.20 -32.41 2.61
N LEU A 134 7.76 -32.09 3.83
CA LEU A 134 7.67 -33.06 4.93
C LEU A 134 6.48 -34.01 4.81
N PHE A 135 5.34 -33.53 4.30
CA PHE A 135 4.07 -34.26 4.37
C PHE A 135 3.33 -34.38 3.03
N GLY A 136 3.66 -33.54 2.04
CA GLY A 136 2.79 -33.28 0.89
C GLY A 136 2.97 -34.19 -0.32
N GLY A 137 4.20 -34.64 -0.62
CA GLY A 137 4.46 -35.51 -1.78
C GLY A 137 3.91 -34.95 -3.09
N SER A 138 3.71 -35.82 -4.09
CA SER A 138 2.99 -35.49 -5.33
C SER A 138 1.48 -35.36 -5.12
N GLU A 139 0.95 -35.93 -4.04
CA GLU A 139 -0.48 -35.98 -3.74
C GLU A 139 -1.05 -34.59 -3.41
N MET A 140 -0.40 -33.80 -2.55
CA MET A 140 -0.86 -32.43 -2.24
C MET A 140 -0.87 -31.52 -3.47
N MET A 141 0.11 -31.67 -4.37
CA MET A 141 0.21 -30.83 -5.58
C MET A 141 -0.94 -31.11 -6.55
N ASN A 142 -1.29 -32.39 -6.74
CA ASN A 142 -2.41 -32.81 -7.58
C ASN A 142 -3.75 -32.43 -6.97
N GLN A 143 -3.91 -32.53 -5.65
CA GLN A 143 -5.20 -32.24 -5.00
C GLN A 143 -5.53 -30.76 -4.90
N LEU A 144 -4.52 -29.88 -4.81
CA LEU A 144 -4.72 -28.45 -4.95
C LEU A 144 -4.94 -28.01 -6.43
N GLY A 145 -5.09 -28.97 -7.35
CA GLY A 145 -5.47 -28.73 -8.73
C GLY A 145 -4.39 -28.07 -9.59
N GLY A 146 -3.11 -28.21 -9.24
CA GLY A 146 -2.01 -27.51 -9.93
C GLY A 146 -2.01 -25.98 -9.75
N ALA A 147 -3.03 -25.42 -9.09
CA ALA A 147 -3.02 -24.08 -8.56
C ALA A 147 -2.17 -24.10 -7.30
N SER A 148 -0.84 -24.00 -7.46
CA SER A 148 0.03 -23.83 -6.32
C SER A 148 -0.45 -22.58 -5.56
N LEU A 149 -0.86 -22.76 -4.29
CA LEU A 149 -1.09 -21.67 -3.33
C LEU A 149 0.06 -20.65 -3.31
N LEU A 150 1.22 -21.07 -3.82
CA LEU A 150 2.44 -20.32 -3.96
C LEU A 150 2.77 -20.07 -5.43
N PRO A 151 3.08 -18.83 -5.84
CA PRO A 151 3.23 -18.47 -7.27
C PRO A 151 4.33 -19.23 -8.02
N TRP A 152 5.37 -19.69 -7.32
CA TRP A 152 6.57 -20.30 -7.91
C TRP A 152 6.77 -21.76 -7.49
N GLY A 153 5.72 -22.41 -6.99
CA GLY A 153 5.76 -23.81 -6.59
C GLY A 153 6.41 -24.06 -5.23
N THR A 154 6.79 -25.31 -4.97
CA THR A 154 7.25 -25.80 -3.67
C THR A 154 8.51 -26.67 -3.82
N GLY A 155 9.32 -26.77 -2.77
CA GLY A 155 10.48 -27.66 -2.74
C GLY A 155 11.63 -27.12 -1.88
N VAL A 156 12.73 -27.90 -1.78
CA VAL A 156 13.88 -27.55 -0.94
C VAL A 156 14.47 -26.19 -1.29
N VAL A 157 14.64 -25.91 -2.59
CA VAL A 157 15.13 -24.62 -3.09
C VAL A 157 14.19 -23.49 -2.67
N MET A 158 12.89 -23.74 -2.72
CA MET A 158 11.86 -22.74 -2.42
C MET A 158 11.80 -22.37 -0.93
N ILE A 159 12.14 -23.29 -0.03
CA ILE A 159 12.26 -22.98 1.41
C ILE A 159 13.25 -21.82 1.64
N ILE A 160 14.32 -21.74 0.85
CA ILE A 160 15.33 -20.68 0.93
C ILE A 160 14.95 -19.48 0.05
N MET A 161 14.38 -19.73 -1.14
CA MET A 161 14.04 -18.66 -2.07
C MET A 161 12.88 -17.79 -1.58
N TYR A 162 11.84 -18.34 -0.94
CA TYR A 162 10.70 -17.55 -0.47
C TYR A 162 11.12 -16.44 0.51
N PRO A 163 11.92 -16.70 1.56
CA PRO A 163 12.44 -15.63 2.43
C PRO A 163 13.26 -14.57 1.67
N ILE A 164 14.08 -14.98 0.70
CA ILE A 164 14.87 -14.04 -0.12
C ILE A 164 13.95 -13.17 -0.97
N ILE A 165 12.99 -13.76 -1.67
CA ILE A 165 12.00 -13.06 -2.49
C ILE A 165 11.18 -12.10 -1.61
N GLY A 166 10.70 -12.58 -0.46
CA GLY A 166 9.95 -11.77 0.50
C GLY A 166 10.77 -10.57 0.98
N PHE A 167 12.03 -10.78 1.35
CA PHE A 167 12.96 -9.71 1.73
C PHE A 167 13.15 -8.69 0.60
N LEU A 168 13.39 -9.14 -0.64
CA LEU A 168 13.54 -8.25 -1.79
C LEU A 168 12.28 -7.41 -2.02
N ILE A 169 11.09 -7.99 -1.89
CA ILE A 169 9.82 -7.26 -1.99
C ILE A 169 9.71 -6.17 -0.92
N VAL A 170 10.07 -6.48 0.34
CA VAL A 170 10.07 -5.48 1.42
C VAL A 170 11.05 -4.35 1.12
N VAL A 171 12.28 -4.68 0.71
CA VAL A 171 13.32 -3.69 0.41
C VAL A 171 12.91 -2.81 -0.78
N SER A 172 12.39 -3.40 -1.86
CA SER A 172 11.90 -2.65 -3.02
C SER A 172 10.74 -1.73 -2.66
N GLY A 173 9.77 -2.21 -1.86
CA GLY A 173 8.67 -1.38 -1.38
C GLY A 173 9.14 -0.20 -0.53
N ARG A 174 10.15 -0.41 0.33
CA ARG A 174 10.78 0.67 1.12
C ARG A 174 11.51 1.68 0.24
N LEU A 175 12.34 1.20 -0.69
CA LEU A 175 13.09 2.03 -1.62
C LEU A 175 12.15 2.93 -2.43
N LEU A 176 11.07 2.37 -2.99
CA LEU A 176 10.08 3.13 -3.74
C LEU A 176 9.41 4.19 -2.85
N ALA A 177 9.01 3.81 -1.65
CA ALA A 177 8.40 4.75 -0.70
C ALA A 177 9.35 5.91 -0.34
N GLU A 178 10.63 5.62 -0.11
CA GLU A 178 11.66 6.65 0.17
C GLU A 178 11.89 7.57 -1.03
N LEU A 179 11.92 7.03 -2.25
CA LEU A 179 12.04 7.83 -3.47
C LEU A 179 10.89 8.83 -3.62
N TYR A 180 9.64 8.39 -3.35
CA TYR A 180 8.48 9.29 -3.36
C TYR A 180 8.58 10.39 -2.29
N ARG A 181 9.06 10.08 -1.08
CA ARG A 181 9.26 11.09 -0.02
C ARG A 181 10.37 12.08 -0.39
N ALA A 182 11.45 11.60 -1.00
CA ALA A 182 12.53 12.45 -1.47
C ALA A 182 12.03 13.43 -2.54
N MET A 183 11.25 12.95 -3.52
CA MET A 183 10.64 13.81 -4.54
C MET A 183 9.72 14.88 -3.93
N ALA A 184 8.88 14.51 -2.96
CA ALA A 184 8.05 15.49 -2.24
C ALA A 184 8.89 16.56 -1.52
N SER A 185 9.96 16.14 -0.83
CA SER A 185 10.86 17.05 -0.13
C SER A 185 11.56 18.04 -1.09
N ILE A 186 12.00 17.55 -2.26
CA ILE A 186 12.62 18.38 -3.30
C ILE A 186 11.59 19.37 -3.86
N ALA A 187 10.38 18.92 -4.19
CA ALA A 187 9.32 19.79 -4.71
C ALA A 187 8.97 20.92 -3.71
N ASN A 188 8.81 20.57 -2.44
CA ASN A 188 8.50 21.54 -1.38
C ASN A 188 9.62 22.56 -1.19
N SER A 189 10.88 22.09 -1.22
CA SER A 189 12.06 22.93 -1.05
C SER A 189 12.26 23.87 -2.25
N ALA A 190 12.09 23.37 -3.47
CA ALA A 190 12.19 24.17 -4.69
C ALA A 190 11.15 25.31 -4.72
N LYS A 191 9.91 25.01 -4.33
CA LYS A 191 8.85 26.02 -4.22
C LYS A 191 9.16 27.08 -3.16
N ARG A 192 9.63 26.67 -1.97
CA ARG A 192 10.05 27.61 -0.91
C ARG A 192 11.18 28.53 -1.38
N ILE A 193 12.13 28.03 -2.16
CA ILE A 193 13.20 28.84 -2.74
C ILE A 193 12.61 29.84 -3.76
N SER A 194 11.73 29.37 -4.65
CA SER A 194 11.06 30.25 -5.62
C SER A 194 10.30 31.40 -4.97
N ASN A 195 9.53 31.13 -3.91
CA ASN A 195 8.78 32.16 -3.19
C ASN A 195 9.73 33.19 -2.55
N ARG A 196 10.83 32.74 -1.91
CA ARG A 196 11.83 33.66 -1.33
C ARG A 196 12.51 34.54 -2.37
N VAL A 197 12.74 34.03 -3.58
CA VAL A 197 13.31 34.80 -4.69
C VAL A 197 12.31 35.85 -5.19
N ALA A 198 11.03 35.49 -5.29
CA ALA A 198 9.97 36.43 -5.67
C ALA A 198 9.78 37.54 -4.62
N ASP A 199 9.80 37.20 -3.33
CA ASP A 199 9.68 38.18 -2.23
C ASP A 199 10.90 39.10 -2.10
N ALA A 200 12.08 38.66 -2.58
CA ALA A 200 13.33 39.42 -2.57
C ALA A 200 13.57 40.27 -3.83
N ALA A 201 12.71 40.15 -4.85
CA ALA A 201 12.78 41.00 -6.02
C ALA A 201 12.33 42.43 -5.62
N PRO A 202 13.16 43.47 -5.81
CA PRO A 202 12.73 44.83 -5.55
C PRO A 202 11.56 45.17 -6.48
N ALA A 203 10.58 45.92 -5.98
CA ALA A 203 9.57 46.54 -6.82
C ALA A 203 10.25 47.50 -7.81
N GLU A 204 10.61 47.01 -9.00
CA GLU A 204 11.16 47.85 -10.05
C GLU A 204 10.05 48.67 -10.71
N SER A 205 10.16 49.98 -10.49
CA SER A 205 9.59 51.11 -11.24
C SER A 205 8.15 51.56 -10.95
N GLU A 206 7.99 52.35 -9.89
CA GLU A 206 7.43 53.68 -10.09
C GLU A 206 8.60 54.65 -10.21
N ALA A 207 8.99 54.98 -11.44
CA ALA A 207 9.97 56.02 -11.69
C ALA A 207 9.41 57.38 -11.23
N PRO A 208 10.18 58.21 -10.49
CA PRO A 208 9.73 59.56 -10.17
C PRO A 208 9.72 60.38 -11.46
N ALA A 209 8.53 60.86 -11.86
CA ALA A 209 8.38 61.82 -12.94
C ALA A 209 9.30 63.02 -12.67
N GLU A 210 10.19 63.28 -13.62
CA GLU A 210 11.22 64.30 -13.57
C GLU A 210 10.68 65.65 -13.11
N ALA A 211 11.35 66.24 -12.12
CA ALA A 211 11.17 67.62 -11.74
C ALA A 211 11.60 68.52 -12.91
N SER A 212 10.64 69.25 -13.49
CA SER A 212 10.89 70.31 -14.45
C SER A 212 11.76 71.40 -13.81
N PRO A 213 12.89 71.83 -14.41
CA PRO A 213 13.64 72.94 -13.88
C PRO A 213 12.89 74.25 -14.16
N ALA A 214 12.87 75.12 -13.16
CA ALA A 214 12.45 76.50 -13.30
C ALA A 214 13.35 77.22 -14.31
N GLY A 215 12.73 77.93 -15.25
CA GLY A 215 13.37 78.97 -16.06
C GLY A 215 12.81 80.32 -15.65
N GLU A 216 13.68 81.15 -15.08
CA GLU A 216 13.50 82.60 -14.92
C GLU A 216 13.55 83.27 -16.30
N GLU A 217 12.54 84.08 -16.63
CA GLU A 217 12.60 85.49 -17.08
C GLU A 217 11.19 86.00 -17.45
#